data_AF-A0A067KJ63-F1
#
_entry.id   AF-A0A067KJ63-F1
#
_cell.length_a   1.000
_cell.length_b   1.000
_cell.length_c   1.000
_cell.angle_alpha   90.00
_cell.angle_beta   90.00
_cell.angle_gamma   90.00
#
_symmetry.space_group_name_H-M   'P 1'
#
loop_
_entity.id
_entity.type
_entity.pdbx_description
1 polymer ?
#
loop_
_entity_poly.entity_id
_entity_poly.type
_entity_poly.pdbx_seq_one_letter_code
_entity_poly.pdbx_strand_id
1 'polypeptide(L)'
;MAAINFAPVSIRLSELSSGNGNTFRSSITLKKKPFATLSVSASSPEYSPPVPENPEIELEFIGPKADGDGRYPVERAKAISGEKLLRNIMLDNKIELYAPYGKVMNCGGGGSCGTCIVEILDGKDLLNERTNTELRYLKKKPESWRLACQTIVGNKENSGKVVVQRLPQWKR
;
A
#
# COMPACT_ATOMS: atom_id res chain seq x y z
N MET A 1 -58.44 -17.80 -3.72
CA MET A 1 -57.25 -17.45 -4.52
C MET A 1 -56.89 -16.01 -4.20
N ALA A 2 -55.73 -15.75 -3.60
CA ALA A 2 -55.30 -14.40 -3.24
C ALA A 2 -53.96 -14.11 -3.92
N ALA A 3 -53.93 -12.98 -4.64
CA ALA A 3 -52.93 -12.60 -5.61
C ALA A 3 -51.69 -11.94 -4.98
N ILE A 4 -50.55 -12.18 -5.61
CA ILE A 4 -49.23 -11.61 -5.31
C ILE A 4 -49.05 -10.29 -6.08
N ASN A 5 -48.70 -9.22 -5.38
CA ASN A 5 -48.36 -7.92 -5.97
C ASN A 5 -46.84 -7.84 -6.17
N PHE A 6 -46.41 -7.62 -7.42
CA PHE A 6 -45.02 -7.30 -7.78
C PHE A 6 -44.91 -5.82 -8.15
N ALA A 7 -43.96 -5.11 -7.53
CA ALA A 7 -43.59 -3.74 -7.93
C ALA A 7 -42.44 -3.79 -8.97
N PRO A 8 -42.47 -2.98 -10.04
CA PRO A 8 -41.41 -2.96 -11.05
C PRO A 8 -40.24 -2.05 -10.63
N VAL A 9 -39.02 -2.58 -10.75
CA VAL A 9 -37.75 -1.85 -10.63
C VAL A 9 -37.41 -1.22 -11.98
N SER A 10 -37.18 0.09 -11.99
CA SER A 10 -36.75 0.86 -13.16
C SER A 10 -35.25 0.64 -13.41
N ILE A 11 -34.91 0.04 -14.55
CA ILE A 11 -33.53 -0.13 -15.03
C ILE A 11 -33.24 1.06 -15.95
N ARG A 12 -32.34 1.97 -15.54
CA ARG A 12 -31.76 2.97 -16.44
C ARG A 12 -30.53 2.38 -17.13
N LEU A 13 -30.68 2.16 -18.43
CA LEU A 13 -29.64 1.87 -19.40
C LEU A 13 -28.97 3.20 -19.80
N SER A 14 -27.63 3.25 -19.83
CA SER A 14 -26.88 4.36 -20.43
C SER A 14 -26.42 3.95 -21.83
N GLU A 15 -26.93 4.65 -22.84
CA GLU A 15 -26.66 4.44 -24.25
C GLU A 15 -25.26 4.91 -24.65
N LEU A 16 -24.62 4.11 -25.50
CA LEU A 16 -23.51 4.51 -26.38
C LEU A 16 -24.03 5.51 -27.43
N SER A 17 -23.23 6.54 -27.74
CA SER A 17 -23.27 7.14 -29.06
C SER A 17 -21.88 7.65 -29.48
N SER A 18 -21.42 7.10 -30.60
CA SER A 18 -20.27 7.50 -31.40
C SER A 18 -20.65 8.62 -32.37
N GLY A 19 -19.69 9.51 -32.69
CA GLY A 19 -19.58 10.06 -34.04
C GLY A 19 -19.48 11.60 -34.19
N ASN A 20 -18.24 12.02 -34.47
CA ASN A 20 -17.83 12.85 -35.63
C ASN A 20 -18.22 14.34 -35.76
N GLY A 21 -17.21 15.19 -36.03
CA GLY A 21 -17.39 16.33 -36.97
C GLY A 21 -16.97 17.74 -36.55
N ASN A 22 -15.68 18.05 -36.76
CA ASN A 22 -15.12 19.23 -37.44
C ASN A 22 -15.14 20.69 -36.89
N THR A 23 -13.94 21.26 -37.02
CA THR A 23 -13.56 22.64 -37.39
C THR A 23 -13.75 23.79 -36.40
N PHE A 24 -12.65 24.19 -35.75
CA PHE A 24 -12.38 25.62 -35.56
C PHE A 24 -10.92 25.95 -35.92
N ARG A 25 -10.82 26.89 -36.85
CA ARG A 25 -9.60 27.39 -37.49
C ARG A 25 -9.20 28.66 -36.73
N SER A 26 -7.97 28.73 -36.23
CA SER A 26 -7.36 30.03 -35.90
C SER A 26 -5.85 29.94 -36.09
N SER A 27 -5.42 30.62 -37.14
CA SER A 27 -4.07 30.86 -37.58
C SER A 27 -3.50 32.08 -36.87
N ILE A 28 -2.36 31.94 -36.19
CA ILE A 28 -1.51 33.06 -35.78
C ILE A 28 -0.05 32.66 -36.00
N THR A 29 0.59 33.37 -36.92
CA THR A 29 2.01 33.28 -37.28
C THR A 29 2.76 34.44 -36.62
N LEU A 30 3.86 34.19 -35.88
CA LEU A 30 4.92 35.20 -35.73
C LEU A 30 6.30 34.64 -35.29
N LYS A 31 7.19 34.56 -36.29
CA LYS A 31 8.64 34.89 -36.35
C LYS A 31 9.64 34.36 -35.28
N LYS A 32 10.59 33.53 -35.77
CA LYS A 32 11.92 33.20 -35.21
C LYS A 32 12.90 34.38 -35.30
N LYS A 33 13.91 34.44 -34.41
CA LYS A 33 15.37 34.56 -34.73
C LYS A 33 16.28 34.34 -33.48
N PRO A 34 17.59 34.01 -33.65
CA PRO A 34 18.43 33.27 -32.69
C PRO A 34 19.68 34.04 -32.16
N PHE A 35 20.56 33.29 -31.45
CA PHE A 35 21.88 33.59 -30.82
C PHE A 35 21.83 34.16 -29.39
N ALA A 36 22.67 33.76 -28.42
CA ALA A 36 24.04 33.24 -28.51
C ALA A 36 24.41 32.22 -27.40
N THR A 37 25.38 31.38 -27.71
CA THR A 37 26.17 30.51 -26.83
C THR A 37 27.20 31.31 -26.01
N LEU A 38 27.34 30.98 -24.71
CA LEU A 38 28.58 31.15 -23.95
C LEU A 38 28.74 29.99 -22.96
N SER A 39 29.88 29.34 -23.05
CA SER A 39 30.38 28.25 -22.21
C SER A 39 31.07 28.79 -20.96
N VAL A 40 30.81 28.20 -19.80
CA VAL A 40 31.80 28.12 -18.70
C VAL A 40 31.76 26.71 -18.12
N SER A 41 32.82 25.96 -18.42
CA SER A 41 33.19 24.77 -17.66
C SER A 41 33.72 25.21 -16.31
N ALA A 42 33.06 24.79 -15.23
CA ALA A 42 33.68 24.64 -13.93
C ALA A 42 33.47 23.17 -13.54
N SER A 43 34.52 22.38 -13.77
CA SER A 43 34.67 21.04 -13.25
C SER A 43 34.70 21.09 -11.73
N SER A 44 33.71 20.49 -11.09
CA SER A 44 33.83 19.99 -9.73
C SER A 44 33.24 18.58 -9.72
N PRO A 45 34.05 17.51 -9.56
CA PRO A 45 33.50 16.23 -9.19
C PRO A 45 33.19 16.31 -7.70
N GLU A 46 32.03 16.86 -7.36
CA GLU A 46 31.49 16.74 -6.01
C GLU A 46 30.97 15.30 -5.88
N TYR A 47 31.90 14.41 -5.53
CA TYR A 47 31.61 13.04 -5.13
C TYR A 47 30.96 13.09 -3.74
N SER A 48 29.67 13.39 -3.73
CA SER A 48 28.79 13.16 -2.60
C SER A 48 28.31 11.72 -2.70
N PRO A 49 28.52 10.85 -1.70
CA PRO A 49 27.78 9.58 -1.65
C PRO A 49 26.27 9.90 -1.69
N PRO A 50 25.43 9.09 -2.35
CA PRO A 50 24.00 9.36 -2.44
C PRO A 50 23.41 9.37 -1.02
N VAL A 51 23.10 10.56 -0.52
CA VAL A 51 22.30 10.75 0.69
C VAL A 51 20.91 10.24 0.34
N PRO A 52 20.34 9.27 1.07
CA PRO A 52 18.98 8.83 0.80
C PRO A 52 18.05 10.02 1.10
N GLU A 53 17.55 10.64 0.05
CA GLU A 53 16.75 11.88 0.12
C GLU A 53 15.38 11.66 0.79
N ASN A 54 15.01 10.40 1.07
CA ASN A 54 13.78 10.03 1.76
C ASN A 54 14.09 9.00 2.87
N PRO A 55 13.55 9.18 4.09
CA PRO A 55 13.75 8.21 5.16
C PRO A 55 13.13 6.85 4.80
N GLU A 56 13.95 5.81 4.88
CA GLU A 56 13.60 4.43 4.55
C GLU A 56 13.37 3.60 5.82
N ILE A 57 12.39 2.70 5.77
CA ILE A 57 12.10 1.73 6.82
C ILE A 57 12.33 0.32 6.29
N GLU A 58 13.12 -0.45 7.03
CA GLU A 58 13.38 -1.86 6.74
C GLU A 58 12.36 -2.74 7.48
N LEU A 59 11.71 -3.64 6.74
CA LEU A 59 10.72 -4.56 7.29
C LEU A 59 11.22 -6.00 7.22
N GLU A 60 11.14 -6.70 8.35
CA GLU A 60 11.38 -8.13 8.44
C GLU A 60 10.07 -8.86 8.73
N PHE A 61 9.69 -9.79 7.86
CA PHE A 61 8.48 -10.57 7.96
C PHE A 61 8.81 -12.01 8.34
N ILE A 62 8.39 -12.42 9.53
CA ILE A 62 8.59 -13.77 10.05
C ILE A 62 7.41 -14.65 9.64
N GLY A 63 7.70 -15.80 9.05
CA GLY A 63 6.68 -16.77 8.64
C GLY A 63 5.95 -17.43 9.81
N PRO A 64 4.78 -18.05 9.56
CA PRO A 64 3.97 -18.67 10.61
C PRO A 64 4.51 -19.98 11.18
N LYS A 65 5.26 -20.74 10.38
CA LYS A 65 5.78 -22.05 10.75
C LYS A 65 7.30 -22.04 10.66
N ALA A 66 7.92 -22.74 11.61
CA ALA A 66 9.32 -23.05 11.51
C ALA A 66 9.55 -24.08 10.41
N ASP A 67 10.66 -23.93 9.70
CA ASP A 67 11.17 -24.90 8.75
C ASP A 67 11.69 -26.14 9.49
N GLY A 68 12.12 -27.17 8.75
CA GLY A 68 12.63 -28.43 9.33
C GLY A 68 13.76 -28.25 10.35
N ASP A 69 14.53 -27.17 10.23
CA ASP A 69 15.65 -26.81 11.12
C ASP A 69 15.22 -25.99 12.36
N GLY A 70 13.91 -25.79 12.57
CA GLY A 70 13.38 -25.01 13.69
C GLY A 70 13.53 -23.49 13.55
N ARG A 71 14.03 -23.01 12.39
CA ARG A 71 14.11 -21.57 12.07
C ARG A 71 12.84 -21.12 11.37
N TYR A 72 12.40 -19.90 11.65
CA TYR A 72 11.29 -19.30 10.91
C TYR A 72 11.81 -18.62 9.64
N PRO A 73 11.14 -18.77 8.49
CA PRO A 73 11.54 -18.09 7.27
C PRO A 73 11.33 -16.58 7.46
N VAL A 74 12.36 -15.80 7.14
CA VAL A 74 12.35 -14.33 7.24
C VAL A 74 12.44 -13.74 5.84
N GLU A 75 11.42 -12.96 5.48
CA GLU A 75 11.38 -12.20 4.24
C GLU A 75 11.64 -10.73 4.55
N ARG A 76 12.44 -10.05 3.71
CA ARG A 76 12.83 -8.65 3.92
C ARG A 76 12.19 -7.78 2.86
N ALA A 77 11.69 -6.61 3.26
CA ALA A 77 11.26 -5.58 2.33
C ALA A 77 11.76 -4.21 2.79
N LYS A 78 11.85 -3.29 1.84
CA LYS A 78 12.15 -1.88 2.08
C LYS A 78 10.98 -1.03 1.63
N ALA A 79 10.67 0.00 2.41
CA ALA A 79 9.62 0.94 2.08
C ALA A 79 10.01 2.36 2.47
N ILE A 80 9.58 3.31 1.64
CA ILE A 80 9.69 4.74 1.94
C ILE A 80 8.71 5.06 3.07
N SER A 81 9.19 5.81 4.07
CA SER A 81 8.41 6.20 5.24
C SER A 81 7.18 7.03 4.86
N GLY A 82 6.01 6.64 5.36
CA GLY A 82 4.74 7.36 5.23
C GLY A 82 4.03 7.22 3.88
N GLU A 83 4.56 6.42 2.94
CA GLU A 83 3.99 6.32 1.59
C GLU A 83 3.01 5.15 1.41
N LYS A 84 3.33 3.98 1.98
CA LYS A 84 2.59 2.73 1.72
C LYS A 84 1.97 2.12 2.96
N LEU A 85 0.82 1.48 2.76
CA LEU A 85 0.22 0.58 3.75
C LEU A 85 1.03 -0.71 3.85
N LEU A 86 1.12 -1.27 5.05
CA LEU A 86 1.84 -2.52 5.32
C LEU A 86 1.36 -3.67 4.44
N ARG A 87 0.04 -3.77 4.20
CA ARG A 87 -0.53 -4.74 3.26
C ARG A 87 0.06 -4.62 1.85
N ASN A 88 0.17 -3.40 1.33
CA ASN A 88 0.63 -3.21 -0.05
C ASN A 88 2.09 -3.57 -0.17
N ILE A 89 2.92 -3.21 0.82
CA ILE A 89 4.33 -3.60 0.86
C ILE A 89 4.45 -5.13 0.85
N MET A 90 3.66 -5.85 1.65
CA MET A 90 3.66 -7.32 1.65
C MET A 90 3.27 -7.89 0.29
N LEU A 91 2.20 -7.37 -0.33
CA LEU A 91 1.73 -7.86 -1.64
C LEU A 91 2.72 -7.58 -2.76
N ASP A 92 3.33 -6.38 -2.79
CA ASP A 92 4.34 -5.98 -3.77
C ASP A 92 5.56 -6.92 -3.73
N ASN A 93 5.94 -7.34 -2.53
CA ASN A 93 7.07 -8.25 -2.30
C ASN A 93 6.67 -9.73 -2.34
N LYS A 94 5.42 -10.06 -2.74
CA LYS A 94 4.88 -11.43 -2.81
C LYS A 94 4.89 -12.18 -1.47
N ILE A 95 4.87 -11.42 -0.38
CA ILE A 95 4.85 -11.93 0.99
C ILE A 95 3.43 -12.33 1.35
N GLU A 96 3.25 -13.58 1.77
CA GLU A 96 1.92 -14.13 2.07
C GLU A 96 1.35 -13.54 3.38
N LEU A 97 0.33 -12.68 3.25
CA LEU A 97 -0.38 -12.07 4.37
C LEU A 97 -1.57 -12.90 4.87
N TYR A 98 -2.28 -13.59 3.96
CA TYR A 98 -3.59 -14.16 4.27
C TYR A 98 -3.54 -15.66 4.54
N ALA A 99 -4.32 -16.09 5.54
CA ALA A 99 -4.69 -17.49 5.69
C ALA A 99 -5.52 -17.96 4.47
N PRO A 100 -5.62 -19.27 4.17
CA PRO A 100 -6.36 -19.81 3.03
C PRO A 100 -7.77 -19.24 2.88
N TYR A 101 -8.52 -19.14 3.98
CA TYR A 101 -9.84 -18.52 3.98
C TYR A 101 -9.79 -17.01 3.70
N GLY A 102 -8.80 -16.32 4.27
CA GLY A 102 -8.57 -14.90 4.05
C GLY A 102 -8.25 -14.56 2.59
N LYS A 103 -7.61 -15.47 1.83
CA LYS A 103 -7.31 -15.23 0.41
C LYS A 103 -8.57 -15.06 -0.43
N VAL A 104 -9.62 -15.83 -0.15
CA VAL A 104 -10.88 -15.81 -0.91
C VAL A 104 -11.81 -14.69 -0.44
N MET A 105 -11.83 -14.40 0.86
CA MET A 105 -12.83 -13.51 1.48
C MET A 105 -12.27 -12.13 1.91
N ASN A 106 -11.12 -11.71 1.38
CA ASN A 106 -10.55 -10.41 1.75
C ASN A 106 -11.29 -9.26 1.06
N CYS A 107 -11.40 -8.12 1.77
CA CYS A 107 -12.03 -6.90 1.27
C CYS A 107 -11.11 -6.01 0.42
N GLY A 108 -9.99 -6.52 -0.10
CA GLY A 108 -9.06 -5.72 -0.89
C GLY A 108 -8.33 -4.60 -0.13
N GLY A 109 -8.49 -4.50 1.19
CA GLY A 109 -7.90 -3.42 2.01
C GLY A 109 -8.91 -2.41 2.56
N GLY A 110 -10.21 -2.55 2.29
CA GLY A 110 -11.25 -1.64 2.76
C GLY A 110 -11.60 -1.70 4.27
N GLY A 111 -10.88 -2.48 5.08
CA GLY A 111 -11.07 -2.53 6.54
C GLY A 111 -12.33 -3.28 7.03
N SER A 112 -13.13 -3.90 6.16
CA SER A 112 -14.42 -4.51 6.54
C SER A 112 -14.38 -6.02 6.86
N CYS A 113 -13.28 -6.71 6.56
CA CYS A 113 -13.19 -8.17 6.73
C CYS A 113 -12.37 -8.62 7.95
N GLY A 114 -11.47 -7.77 8.46
CA GLY A 114 -10.58 -8.13 9.57
C GLY A 114 -9.60 -9.28 9.27
N THR A 115 -9.35 -9.64 8.02
CA THR A 115 -8.51 -10.81 7.66
C THR A 115 -7.02 -10.48 7.50
N CYS A 116 -6.65 -9.20 7.42
CA CYS A 116 -5.28 -8.72 7.18
C CYS A 116 -4.44 -8.67 8.48
N ILE A 117 -4.49 -9.73 9.30
CA ILE A 117 -3.95 -9.74 10.67
C ILE A 117 -2.45 -10.05 10.68
N VAL A 118 -1.69 -9.19 11.37
CA VAL A 118 -0.27 -9.34 11.64
C VAL A 118 0.01 -9.01 13.10
N GLU A 119 1.16 -9.45 13.61
CA GLU A 119 1.66 -9.06 14.93
C GLU A 119 2.95 -8.27 14.75
N ILE A 120 3.03 -7.11 15.40
CA ILE A 120 4.22 -6.26 15.42
C ILE A 120 5.06 -6.67 16.62
N LEU A 121 6.25 -7.23 16.36
CA LEU A 121 7.19 -7.62 17.40
C LEU A 121 8.10 -6.46 17.80
N ASP A 122 8.46 -5.62 16.84
CA ASP A 122 9.36 -4.47 17.03
C ASP A 122 9.00 -3.33 16.07
N GLY A 123 9.32 -2.08 16.46
CA GLY A 123 9.07 -0.87 15.66
C GLY A 123 7.62 -0.40 15.64
N LYS A 124 6.87 -0.59 16.74
CA LYS A 124 5.45 -0.16 16.86
C LYS A 124 5.30 1.37 16.79
N ASP A 125 6.29 2.09 17.28
CA ASP A 125 6.43 3.55 17.26
C ASP A 125 6.66 4.13 15.86
N LEU A 126 7.16 3.32 14.92
CA LEU A 126 7.32 3.70 13.52
C LEU A 126 6.01 3.58 12.72
N LEU A 127 4.93 3.09 13.34
CA LEU A 127 3.64 2.87 12.70
C LEU A 127 2.62 3.87 13.21
N ASN A 128 1.56 4.10 12.44
CA ASN A 128 0.44 4.90 12.91
C ASN A 128 -0.26 4.26 14.12
N GLU A 129 -0.98 5.08 14.89
CA GLU A 129 -1.86 4.62 15.96
C GLU A 129 -2.97 3.70 15.44
N ARG A 130 -3.55 2.89 16.34
CA ARG A 130 -4.62 1.97 15.97
C ARG A 130 -5.86 2.72 15.53
N THR A 131 -6.41 2.33 14.39
CA THR A 131 -7.68 2.91 13.89
C THR A 131 -8.89 2.31 14.61
N ASN A 132 -10.05 2.98 14.56
CA ASN A 132 -11.31 2.46 15.10
C ASN A 132 -11.69 1.08 14.55
N THR A 133 -11.35 0.82 13.29
CA THR A 133 -11.51 -0.49 12.64
C THR A 133 -10.68 -1.56 13.35
N GLU A 134 -9.40 -1.27 13.61
CA GLU A 134 -8.52 -2.18 14.35
C GLU A 134 -9.05 -2.44 15.76
N LEU A 135 -9.46 -1.38 16.46
CA LEU A 135 -10.07 -1.49 17.79
C LEU A 135 -11.33 -2.36 17.77
N ARG A 136 -12.12 -2.33 16.70
CA ARG A 136 -13.32 -3.15 16.56
C ARG A 136 -13.01 -4.64 16.36
N TYR A 137 -12.09 -4.99 15.46
CA TYR A 137 -11.79 -6.38 15.12
C TYR A 137 -10.83 -7.06 16.11
N LEU A 138 -9.99 -6.28 16.80
CA LEU A 138 -8.92 -6.80 17.64
C LEU A 138 -9.17 -6.60 19.15
N LYS A 139 -10.42 -6.38 19.58
CA LYS A 139 -10.81 -6.13 20.99
C LYS A 139 -10.28 -7.14 22.00
N LYS A 140 -10.19 -8.42 21.62
CA LYS A 140 -9.76 -9.53 22.49
C LYS A 140 -8.36 -10.04 22.15
N LYS A 141 -7.59 -9.25 21.40
CA LYS A 141 -6.26 -9.63 20.92
C LYS A 141 -5.20 -8.74 21.58
N PRO A 142 -3.94 -9.21 21.65
CA PRO A 142 -2.84 -8.40 22.16
C PRO A 142 -2.73 -7.07 21.44
N GLU A 143 -2.17 -6.08 22.12
CA GLU A 143 -1.99 -4.74 21.56
C GLU A 143 -0.98 -4.74 20.39
N SER A 144 -0.06 -5.70 20.36
CA SER A 144 0.88 -5.94 19.26
C SER A 144 0.20 -6.31 17.95
N TRP A 145 -1.05 -6.80 17.99
CA TRP A 145 -1.75 -7.21 16.78
C TRP A 145 -2.27 -6.01 16.01
N ARG A 146 -2.06 -6.00 14.70
CA ARG A 146 -2.48 -4.93 13.80
C ARG A 146 -3.19 -5.50 12.58
N LEU A 147 -4.02 -4.66 11.96
CA LEU A 147 -4.54 -4.92 10.62
C LEU A 147 -3.56 -4.27 9.64
N ALA A 148 -2.80 -5.08 8.90
CA ALA A 148 -1.81 -4.59 7.92
C ALA A 148 -2.43 -3.67 6.87
N CYS A 149 -3.72 -3.84 6.57
CA CYS A 149 -4.45 -2.98 5.64
C CYS A 149 -4.90 -1.64 6.21
N GLN A 150 -4.72 -1.40 7.50
CA GLN A 150 -5.01 -0.13 8.19
C GLN A 150 -3.75 0.49 8.80
N THR A 151 -2.60 -0.18 8.59
CA THR A 151 -1.31 0.22 9.15
C THR A 151 -0.49 0.91 8.07
N ILE A 152 -0.14 2.17 8.30
CA ILE A 152 0.80 2.96 7.49
C ILE A 152 2.19 2.74 8.10
N VAL A 153 3.17 2.47 7.24
CA VAL A 153 4.57 2.31 7.66
C VAL A 153 5.25 3.66 7.59
N GLY A 154 5.63 4.21 8.74
CA GLY A 154 6.35 5.47 8.85
C GLY A 154 5.49 6.73 8.86
N ASN A 155 6.14 7.88 9.08
CA ASN A 155 5.54 9.22 9.13
C ASN A 155 6.25 10.25 8.23
N LYS A 156 7.00 9.80 7.20
CA LYS A 156 7.83 10.60 6.27
C LYS A 156 9.09 11.22 6.86
N GLU A 157 9.28 11.15 8.17
CA GLU A 157 10.45 11.71 8.85
C GLU A 157 11.26 10.62 9.57
N ASN A 158 10.59 9.52 9.96
CA ASN A 158 11.21 8.42 10.67
C ASN A 158 11.81 7.36 9.73
N SER A 159 12.96 6.84 10.15
CA SER A 159 13.62 5.68 9.56
C SER A 159 13.87 4.65 10.66
N GLY A 160 14.04 3.40 10.28
CA GLY A 160 14.30 2.35 11.25
C GLY A 160 13.89 0.97 10.77
N LYS A 161 13.64 0.09 11.72
CA LYS A 161 13.35 -1.31 11.48
C LYS A 161 12.02 -1.70 12.12
N VAL A 162 11.20 -2.44 11.37
CA VAL A 162 9.93 -3.01 11.86
C VAL A 162 9.98 -4.52 11.68
N VAL A 163 9.70 -5.25 12.76
CA VAL A 163 9.63 -6.72 12.71
C VAL A 163 8.18 -7.16 12.84
N VAL A 164 7.72 -7.90 11.84
CA VAL A 164 6.32 -8.29 11.67
C VAL A 164 6.21 -9.82 11.64
N GLN A 165 5.48 -10.37 12.59
CA GLN A 165 5.07 -11.77 12.57
C GLN A 165 3.83 -11.94 11.69
N ARG A 166 3.95 -12.78 10.66
CA ARG A 166 2.84 -13.13 9.78
C ARG A 166 1.97 -14.20 10.42
N LEU A 167 0.66 -14.09 10.20
CA LEU A 167 -0.34 -15.08 10.60
C LEU A 167 -0.18 -15.51 12.07
N PRO A 168 -0.19 -14.57 13.04
CA PRO A 168 0.09 -14.85 14.45
C PRO A 168 -0.91 -15.83 15.09
N GLN A 169 -2.06 -16.04 14.46
CA GLN A 169 -3.06 -17.04 14.87
C GLN A 169 -2.57 -18.49 14.73
N TRP A 170 -1.51 -18.72 13.95
CA TRP A 170 -0.96 -20.05 13.69
C TRP A 170 0.31 -20.34 14.47
N LYS A 171 0.80 -19.35 15.21
CA LYS A 171 1.86 -19.54 16.19
C LYS A 171 1.29 -20.46 17.27
N ARG A 172 1.83 -21.67 17.35
CA ARG A 172 1.55 -22.61 18.45
C ARG A 172 2.45 -22.29 19.63
#